data_AF-A0A537A427-F1
#
_entry.id   AF-A0A537A427-F1
#
_cell.length_a   1.000
_cell.length_b   1.000
_cell.length_c   1.000
_cell.angle_alpha   90.00
_cell.angle_beta   90.00
_cell.angle_gamma   90.00
#
_symmetry.space_group_name_H-M   'P 1'
#
loop_
_entity.id
_entity.type
_entity.pdbx_description
1 polymer ?
#
loop_
_entity_poly.entity_id
_entity_poly.type
_entity_poly.pdbx_seq_one_letter_code
_entity_poly.pdbx_strand_id
1 'polypeptide(L)'
;MDALVKALERRGFRVTISTAEKPETTVEIFGQRLTIALDERIKRTEHALKDGERFGPKWGYVPSGQLRLKIDEWVVGSARKTWSDGDRARVERQLNGVIVGLVVIAVAKRACQQEREREEAARQEAERQRALAEQARREEEERRRVLEHQAESWDKSRRLRAFIDEVERRANAKGVSVAADSELGAWIAWARQHADRLDPLRADADIDEPRTQTAAVGGETSMSSS
;
A
#
# COMPACT_ATOMS: atom_id res chain seq x y z
N MET A 1 -42.24 -8.35 7.13
CA MET A 1 -41.18 -7.31 7.09
C MET A 1 -41.44 -6.15 8.03
N ASP A 2 -42.62 -5.52 8.01
CA ASP A 2 -42.96 -4.36 8.87
C ASP A 2 -42.64 -4.55 10.37
N ALA A 3 -42.95 -5.73 10.94
CA ALA A 3 -42.65 -6.05 12.33
C ALA A 3 -41.14 -6.05 12.66
N LEU A 4 -40.28 -6.46 11.72
CA LEU A 4 -38.82 -6.45 11.90
C LEU A 4 -38.27 -5.03 11.85
N VAL A 5 -38.72 -4.23 10.87
CA VAL A 5 -38.31 -2.82 10.73
C VAL A 5 -38.66 -2.05 12.00
N LYS A 6 -39.92 -2.13 12.46
CA LYS A 6 -40.37 -1.52 13.72
C LYS A 6 -39.60 -2.03 14.94
N ALA A 7 -39.15 -3.28 14.94
CA ALA A 7 -38.37 -3.85 16.04
C ALA A 7 -36.92 -3.36 16.05
N LEU A 8 -36.33 -3.11 14.88
CA LEU A 8 -34.99 -2.55 14.72
C LEU A 8 -34.98 -1.06 15.05
N GLU A 9 -35.96 -0.30 14.54
CA GLU A 9 -36.10 1.14 14.79
C GLU A 9 -36.34 1.44 16.27
N ARG A 10 -37.19 0.65 16.96
CA ARG A 10 -37.39 0.75 18.42
C ARG A 10 -36.10 0.54 19.23
N ARG A 11 -35.09 -0.10 18.66
CA ARG A 11 -33.78 -0.33 19.27
C ARG A 11 -32.73 0.67 18.81
N GLY A 12 -33.12 1.68 18.03
CA GLY A 12 -32.25 2.73 17.52
C GLY A 12 -31.43 2.35 16.29
N PHE A 13 -31.72 1.21 15.65
CA PHE A 13 -31.04 0.82 14.40
C PHE A 13 -31.75 1.41 13.19
N ARG A 14 -30.97 2.00 12.27
CA ARG A 14 -31.50 2.56 11.03
C ARG A 14 -31.69 1.45 10.01
N VAL A 15 -32.84 1.43 9.37
CA VAL A 15 -33.14 0.52 8.26
C VAL A 15 -33.33 1.34 6.99
N THR A 16 -32.75 0.87 5.88
CA THR A 16 -32.90 1.48 4.57
C THR A 16 -33.36 0.42 3.60
N ILE A 17 -34.43 0.71 2.86
CA ILE A 17 -34.97 -0.17 1.83
C ILE A 17 -34.72 0.53 0.51
N SER A 18 -33.93 -0.09 -0.35
CA SER A 18 -33.74 0.33 -1.74
C SER A 18 -34.64 -0.51 -2.63
N THR A 19 -35.46 0.13 -3.45
CA THR A 19 -36.35 -0.51 -4.44
C THR A 19 -35.86 -0.26 -5.88
N ALA A 20 -34.56 -0.01 -6.06
CA ALA A 20 -33.94 0.12 -7.37
C ALA A 20 -33.93 -1.24 -8.12
N GLU A 21 -33.16 -1.36 -9.21
CA GLU A 21 -33.09 -2.56 -10.07
C GLU A 21 -32.90 -3.89 -9.30
N LYS A 22 -32.27 -3.84 -8.12
CA LYS A 22 -32.24 -4.94 -7.16
C LYS A 22 -32.78 -4.47 -5.80
N PRO A 23 -33.91 -5.03 -5.33
CA PRO A 23 -34.44 -4.66 -4.04
C PRO A 23 -33.50 -5.17 -2.94
N GLU A 24 -33.01 -4.25 -2.11
CA GLU A 24 -32.09 -4.55 -1.02
C GLU A 24 -32.57 -3.89 0.26
N THR A 25 -32.54 -4.63 1.36
CA THR A 25 -32.81 -4.08 2.69
C THR A 25 -31.52 -4.08 3.48
N THR A 26 -31.09 -2.90 3.91
CA THR A 26 -29.87 -2.70 4.68
C THR A 26 -30.20 -2.23 6.09
N VAL A 27 -29.49 -2.74 7.08
CA VAL A 27 -29.57 -2.32 8.47
C VAL A 27 -28.21 -1.75 8.89
N GLU A 28 -28.23 -0.57 9.50
CA GLU A 28 -27.02 0.07 10.04
C GLU A 28 -26.92 -0.20 11.54
N ILE A 29 -25.85 -0.90 11.94
CA ILE A 29 -25.56 -1.24 13.34
C ILE A 29 -24.10 -0.93 13.62
N PHE A 30 -23.84 -0.08 14.62
CA PHE A 30 -22.48 0.35 14.99
C PHE A 30 -21.64 0.89 13.82
N GLY A 31 -22.29 1.62 12.91
CA GLY A 31 -21.66 2.16 11.69
C GLY A 31 -21.38 1.11 10.61
N GLN A 32 -21.77 -0.15 10.82
CA GLN A 32 -21.69 -1.22 9.82
C GLN A 32 -23.02 -1.37 9.12
N ARG A 33 -22.98 -1.32 7.79
CA ARG A 33 -24.13 -1.61 6.93
C ARG A 33 -24.19 -3.12 6.69
N LEU A 34 -25.31 -3.73 7.07
CA LEU A 34 -25.58 -5.16 6.91
C LEU A 34 -26.74 -5.37 5.96
N THR A 35 -26.55 -6.19 4.93
CA THR A 35 -27.63 -6.56 4.02
C THR A 35 -28.45 -7.73 4.57
N ILE A 36 -29.77 -7.58 4.55
CA ILE A 36 -30.73 -8.63 4.86
C ILE A 36 -31.67 -8.87 3.68
N ALA A 37 -32.12 -10.11 3.55
CA ALA A 37 -33.09 -10.50 2.56
C ALA A 37 -34.12 -11.45 3.16
N LEU A 38 -35.35 -11.33 2.66
CA LEU A 38 -36.45 -12.22 2.97
C LEU A 38 -36.82 -12.93 1.67
N ASP A 39 -36.65 -14.25 1.63
CA ASP A 39 -37.05 -15.09 0.51
C ASP A 39 -38.14 -16.09 0.93
N GLU A 40 -38.95 -16.53 -0.03
CA GLU A 40 -39.91 -17.60 0.20
C GLU A 40 -39.30 -18.92 -0.26
N ARG A 41 -39.41 -19.96 0.58
CA ARG A 41 -38.93 -21.29 0.23
C ARG A 41 -39.78 -21.84 -0.92
N ILE A 42 -39.11 -22.36 -1.94
CA ILE A 42 -39.76 -23.01 -3.06
C ILE A 42 -39.82 -24.52 -2.79
N LYS A 43 -41.01 -25.12 -2.94
CA LYS A 43 -41.22 -26.56 -2.85
C LYS A 43 -41.11 -27.16 -4.25
N ARG A 44 -40.23 -28.15 -4.40
CA ARG A 44 -40.13 -28.93 -5.63
C ARG A 44 -41.23 -29.99 -5.64
N THR A 45 -42.04 -30.00 -6.69
CA THR A 45 -43.08 -31.01 -6.93
C THR A 45 -42.75 -31.81 -8.18
N GLU A 46 -43.01 -33.11 -8.17
CA GLU A 46 -42.84 -33.92 -9.38
C GLU A 46 -43.93 -33.53 -10.40
N HIS A 47 -43.50 -33.27 -11.63
CA HIS A 47 -44.42 -32.99 -12.72
C HIS A 47 -44.88 -34.33 -13.30
N ALA A 48 -46.17 -34.64 -13.18
CA ALA A 48 -46.75 -35.74 -13.92
C ALA A 48 -46.82 -35.34 -15.40
N LEU A 49 -46.23 -36.15 -16.28
CA LEU A 49 -46.38 -35.97 -17.73
C LEU A 49 -47.87 -36.04 -18.07
N LYS A 50 -48.36 -35.12 -18.91
CA LYS A 50 -49.73 -35.21 -19.40
C LYS A 50 -49.84 -36.35 -20.41
N ASP A 51 -51.03 -36.91 -20.52
CA ASP A 51 -51.29 -38.05 -21.41
C ASP A 51 -50.93 -37.68 -22.87
N GLY A 52 -49.95 -38.39 -23.44
CA GLY A 52 -49.39 -38.12 -24.78
C GLY A 52 -48.05 -37.37 -24.83
N GLU A 53 -47.50 -36.87 -23.71
CA GLU A 53 -46.18 -36.21 -23.69
C GLU A 53 -45.04 -37.22 -23.40
N ARG A 54 -44.07 -37.34 -24.32
CA ARG A 54 -42.87 -38.21 -24.13
C ARG A 54 -41.73 -37.56 -23.35
N PHE A 55 -41.63 -36.23 -23.34
CA PHE A 55 -40.58 -35.47 -22.67
C PHE A 55 -41.14 -34.15 -22.10
N GLY A 56 -40.75 -33.82 -20.87
CA GLY A 56 -41.13 -32.58 -20.18
C GLY A 56 -40.27 -32.36 -18.94
N PRO A 57 -40.28 -31.15 -18.34
CA PRO A 57 -39.53 -30.87 -17.13
C PRO A 57 -40.01 -31.79 -15.99
N LYS A 58 -39.10 -32.59 -15.44
CA LYS A 58 -39.39 -33.55 -14.36
C LYS A 58 -39.91 -32.89 -13.07
N TRP A 59 -39.63 -31.60 -12.89
CA TRP A 59 -39.89 -30.87 -11.66
C TRP A 59 -40.68 -29.59 -11.93
N GLY A 60 -41.74 -29.40 -11.15
CA GLY A 60 -42.40 -28.12 -10.92
C GLY A 60 -41.87 -27.44 -9.66
N TYR A 61 -42.04 -26.12 -9.60
CA TYR A 61 -41.64 -25.29 -8.47
C TYR A 61 -42.86 -24.51 -8.01
N VAL A 62 -43.34 -24.80 -6.80
CA VAL A 62 -44.47 -24.09 -6.20
C VAL A 62 -44.03 -23.31 -4.96
N PRO A 63 -44.50 -22.08 -4.77
CA PRO A 63 -44.30 -21.34 -3.51
C PRO A 63 -44.83 -22.17 -2.33
N SER A 64 -44.05 -22.29 -1.27
CA SER A 64 -44.40 -23.15 -0.12
C SER A 64 -45.16 -22.43 0.99
N GLY A 65 -45.27 -21.11 0.91
CA GLY A 65 -45.79 -20.23 1.97
C GLY A 65 -44.85 -20.07 3.17
N GLN A 66 -43.65 -20.66 3.14
CA GLN A 66 -42.67 -20.58 4.24
C GLN A 66 -41.62 -19.50 3.94
N LEU A 67 -41.53 -18.49 4.78
CA LEU A 67 -40.55 -17.41 4.64
C LEU A 67 -39.20 -17.78 5.26
N ARG A 68 -38.13 -17.21 4.73
CA ARG A 68 -36.78 -17.31 5.25
C ARG A 68 -36.12 -15.95 5.22
N LEU A 69 -35.63 -15.53 6.39
CA LEU A 69 -34.78 -14.36 6.53
C LEU A 69 -33.31 -14.78 6.54
N LYS A 70 -32.52 -14.13 5.68
CA LYS A 70 -31.06 -14.29 5.60
C LYS A 70 -30.35 -12.96 5.82
N ILE A 71 -29.20 -13.02 6.48
CA ILE A 71 -28.21 -11.94 6.54
C ILE A 71 -27.16 -12.25 5.48
N ASP A 72 -27.11 -11.42 4.44
CA ASP A 72 -26.29 -11.64 3.24
C ASP A 72 -24.91 -10.98 3.43
N GLU A 73 -24.16 -11.49 4.42
CA GLU A 73 -22.88 -10.91 4.84
C GLU A 73 -21.79 -11.96 4.91
N TRP A 74 -20.69 -11.70 4.19
CA TRP A 74 -19.49 -12.51 4.24
C TRP A 74 -18.62 -12.10 5.43
N VAL A 75 -18.99 -12.59 6.61
CA VAL A 75 -18.23 -12.41 7.86
C VAL A 75 -17.80 -13.76 8.40
N VAL A 76 -16.55 -13.84 8.84
CA VAL A 76 -15.93 -15.02 9.46
C VAL A 76 -16.52 -15.24 10.86
N GLY A 77 -16.98 -16.45 11.16
CA GLY A 77 -17.53 -16.82 12.47
C GLY A 77 -18.73 -17.76 12.38
N SER A 78 -19.21 -18.21 13.55
CA SER A 78 -20.32 -19.17 13.71
C SER A 78 -21.69 -18.52 13.92
N ALA A 79 -21.80 -17.20 13.69
CA ALA A 79 -23.06 -16.48 13.87
C ALA A 79 -24.12 -17.07 12.93
N ARG A 80 -25.30 -17.35 13.47
CA ARG A 80 -26.45 -17.78 12.67
C ARG A 80 -26.83 -16.66 11.71
N LYS A 81 -26.90 -16.98 10.41
CA LYS A 81 -27.25 -16.03 9.34
C LYS A 81 -28.64 -16.25 8.75
N THR A 82 -29.29 -17.36 9.08
CA THR A 82 -30.55 -17.77 8.43
C THR A 82 -31.59 -18.23 9.44
N TRP A 83 -32.81 -17.72 9.29
CA TRP A 83 -34.01 -18.11 10.04
C TRP A 83 -35.10 -18.43 9.05
N SER A 84 -35.71 -19.61 9.14
CA SER A 84 -36.82 -20.01 8.27
C SER A 84 -38.06 -20.30 9.10
N ASP A 85 -39.23 -20.14 8.48
CA ASP A 85 -40.48 -20.68 8.95
C ASP A 85 -40.40 -22.21 8.97
N GLY A 86 -41.01 -22.79 10.00
CA GLY A 86 -41.22 -24.22 10.09
C GLY A 86 -42.48 -24.52 10.90
N ASP A 87 -42.82 -25.81 11.00
CA ASP A 87 -44.08 -26.27 11.55
C ASP A 87 -44.36 -25.80 12.99
N ARG A 88 -43.29 -25.45 13.74
CA ARG A 88 -43.38 -25.03 15.15
C ARG A 88 -42.95 -23.58 15.41
N ALA A 89 -42.36 -22.89 14.44
CA ALA A 89 -41.82 -21.55 14.66
C ALA A 89 -41.90 -20.70 13.39
N ARG A 90 -42.48 -19.51 13.52
CA ARG A 90 -42.49 -18.48 12.47
C ARG A 90 -41.32 -17.52 12.63
N VAL A 91 -40.82 -16.95 11.53
CA VAL A 91 -39.73 -15.97 11.50
C VAL A 91 -40.09 -14.73 12.33
N GLU A 92 -41.35 -14.30 12.33
CA GLU A 92 -41.81 -13.16 13.13
C GLU A 92 -41.72 -13.39 14.65
N ARG A 93 -41.72 -14.65 15.09
CA ARG A 93 -41.50 -15.00 16.51
C ARG A 93 -40.02 -15.09 16.87
N GLN A 94 -39.14 -15.11 15.88
CA GLN A 94 -37.68 -15.21 16.04
C GLN A 94 -36.95 -13.87 15.86
N LEU A 95 -37.67 -12.74 15.78
CA LEU A 95 -37.10 -11.40 15.54
C LEU A 95 -35.98 -11.04 16.51
N ASN A 96 -36.11 -11.39 17.80
CA ASN A 96 -35.04 -11.14 18.77
C ASN A 96 -33.76 -11.92 18.42
N GLY A 97 -33.87 -13.17 17.96
CA GLY A 97 -32.74 -13.96 17.50
C GLY A 97 -32.10 -13.40 16.24
N VAL A 98 -32.90 -12.86 15.32
CA VAL A 98 -32.40 -12.15 14.12
C VAL A 98 -31.58 -10.92 14.53
N ILE A 99 -32.09 -10.12 15.46
CA ILE A 99 -31.42 -8.91 15.95
C ILE A 99 -30.09 -9.25 16.63
N VAL A 100 -30.07 -10.30 17.47
CA VAL A 100 -28.82 -10.78 18.08
C VAL A 100 -27.82 -11.20 16.99
N GLY A 101 -28.26 -11.93 15.97
CA GLY A 101 -27.42 -12.32 14.84
C GLY A 101 -26.83 -11.11 14.10
N LEU A 102 -27.66 -10.10 13.83
CA LEU A 102 -27.22 -8.85 13.20
C LEU A 102 -26.17 -8.12 14.04
N VAL A 103 -26.37 -8.00 15.34
CA VAL A 103 -25.42 -7.35 16.25
C VAL A 103 -24.08 -8.09 16.28
N VAL A 104 -24.10 -9.41 16.40
CA VAL A 104 -22.87 -10.24 16.40
C VAL A 104 -22.11 -10.08 15.08
N ILE A 105 -22.81 -10.10 13.95
CA ILE A 105 -22.20 -9.93 12.62
C ILE A 105 -21.65 -8.51 12.45
N ALA A 106 -22.34 -7.47 12.93
CA ALA A 106 -21.85 -6.09 12.88
C ALA A 106 -20.55 -5.92 13.67
N VAL A 107 -20.47 -6.48 14.88
CA VAL A 107 -19.26 -6.43 15.71
C VAL A 107 -18.09 -7.15 15.02
N ALA A 108 -18.33 -8.35 14.49
CA ALA A 108 -17.30 -9.12 13.78
C ALA A 108 -16.83 -8.42 12.50
N LYS A 109 -17.75 -7.81 11.73
CA LYS A 109 -17.43 -7.01 10.53
C LYS A 109 -16.57 -5.80 10.88
N ARG A 110 -16.93 -5.07 11.95
CA ARG A 110 -16.15 -3.93 12.44
C ARG A 110 -14.74 -4.35 12.89
N ALA A 111 -14.60 -5.44 13.62
CA ALA A 111 -13.30 -5.93 14.06
C ALA A 111 -12.39 -6.33 12.89
N CYS A 112 -12.95 -7.03 11.89
CA CYS A 112 -12.24 -7.39 10.67
C CYS A 112 -11.79 -6.14 9.89
N GLN A 113 -12.67 -5.13 9.77
CA GLN A 113 -12.33 -3.87 9.11
C GLN A 113 -11.20 -3.13 9.83
N GLN A 114 -11.26 -3.02 11.17
CA GLN A 114 -10.21 -2.38 11.97
C GLN A 114 -8.87 -3.09 11.85
N GLU A 115 -8.86 -4.42 11.82
CA GLU A 115 -7.62 -5.18 11.66
C GLU A 115 -7.01 -4.97 10.27
N ARG A 116 -7.84 -4.96 9.22
CA ARG A 116 -7.40 -4.65 7.86
C ARG A 116 -6.82 -3.25 7.75
N GLU A 117 -7.47 -2.26 8.36
CA GLU A 117 -6.96 -0.88 8.40
C GLU A 117 -5.60 -0.78 9.11
N ARG A 118 -5.42 -1.51 10.21
CA ARG A 118 -4.13 -1.59 10.92
C ARG A 118 -3.06 -2.26 10.08
N GLU A 119 -3.38 -3.37 9.43
CA GLU A 119 -2.45 -4.08 8.56
C GLU A 119 -2.05 -3.23 7.35
N GLU A 120 -3.02 -2.54 6.72
CA GLU A 120 -2.77 -1.60 5.62
C GLU A 120 -1.88 -0.43 6.06
N ALA A 121 -2.17 0.18 7.22
CA ALA A 121 -1.34 1.25 7.78
C ALA A 121 0.09 0.77 8.08
N ALA A 122 0.24 -0.42 8.66
CA ALA A 122 1.54 -1.02 8.95
C ALA A 122 2.32 -1.35 7.67
N ARG A 123 1.65 -1.85 6.62
CA ARG A 123 2.26 -2.09 5.30
C ARG A 123 2.74 -0.79 4.66
N GLN A 124 1.91 0.26 4.68
CA GLN A 124 2.29 1.57 4.15
C GLN A 124 3.47 2.19 4.90
N GLU A 125 3.50 2.09 6.23
CA GLU A 125 4.64 2.57 7.02
C GLU A 125 5.91 1.77 6.72
N ALA A 126 5.83 0.45 6.65
CA ALA A 126 6.97 -0.40 6.29
C ALA A 126 7.50 -0.08 4.89
N GLU A 127 6.63 0.21 3.92
CA GLU A 127 7.01 0.62 2.57
C GLU A 127 7.71 1.99 2.57
N ARG A 128 7.18 2.98 3.31
CA ARG A 128 7.82 4.28 3.50
C ARG A 128 9.22 4.14 4.10
N GLN A 129 9.37 3.36 5.16
CA GLN A 129 10.67 3.14 5.82
C GLN A 129 11.67 2.44 4.89
N ARG A 130 11.22 1.47 4.08
CA ARG A 130 12.07 0.81 3.07
C ARG A 130 12.52 1.79 1.99
N ALA A 131 11.62 2.66 1.51
CA ALA A 131 11.96 3.66 0.50
C ALA A 131 12.98 4.66 1.03
N LEU A 132 12.80 5.17 2.25
CA LEU A 132 13.76 6.07 2.91
C LEU A 132 15.12 5.41 3.12
N ALA A 133 15.14 4.16 3.60
CA ALA A 133 16.38 3.41 3.79
C ALA A 133 17.11 3.15 2.46
N GLU A 134 16.37 2.86 1.38
CA GLU A 134 16.97 2.68 0.06
C GLU A 134 17.52 3.99 -0.51
N GLN A 135 16.82 5.10 -0.33
CA GLN A 135 17.30 6.43 -0.71
C GLN A 135 18.59 6.77 0.03
N ALA A 136 18.60 6.64 1.37
CA ALA A 136 19.79 6.88 2.18
C ALA A 136 20.98 6.00 1.74
N ARG A 137 20.73 4.72 1.43
CA ARG A 137 21.77 3.81 0.92
C ARG A 137 22.31 4.26 -0.44
N ARG A 138 21.45 4.73 -1.35
CA ARG A 138 21.87 5.23 -2.67
C ARG A 138 22.69 6.51 -2.55
N GLU A 139 22.27 7.43 -1.68
CA GLU A 139 23.00 8.66 -1.39
C GLU A 139 24.37 8.37 -0.77
N GLU A 140 24.45 7.43 0.19
CA GLU A 140 25.72 7.03 0.78
C GLU A 140 26.66 6.36 -0.24
N GLU A 141 26.12 5.49 -1.09
CA GLU A 141 26.89 4.82 -2.15
C GLU A 141 27.40 5.83 -3.18
N GLU A 142 26.60 6.82 -3.57
CA GLU A 142 27.04 7.88 -4.49
C GLU A 142 28.11 8.75 -3.84
N ARG A 143 27.92 9.16 -2.57
CA ARG A 143 28.95 9.89 -1.81
C ARG A 143 30.26 9.11 -1.74
N ARG A 144 30.19 7.79 -1.53
CA ARG A 144 31.37 6.93 -1.50
C ARG A 144 32.06 6.87 -2.87
N ARG A 145 31.30 6.67 -3.94
CA ARG A 145 31.82 6.65 -5.32
C ARG A 145 32.50 7.95 -5.72
N VAL A 146 31.89 9.09 -5.40
CA VAL A 146 32.47 10.40 -5.66
C VAL A 146 33.78 10.58 -4.89
N LEU A 147 33.80 10.21 -3.60
CA LEU A 147 35.00 10.30 -2.77
C LEU A 147 36.14 9.41 -3.29
N GLU A 148 35.83 8.16 -3.65
CA GLU A 148 36.80 7.22 -4.23
C GLU A 148 37.35 7.75 -5.55
N HIS A 149 36.48 8.26 -6.43
CA HIS A 149 36.89 8.85 -7.70
C HIS A 149 37.77 10.09 -7.53
N GLN A 150 37.45 10.95 -6.57
CA GLN A 150 38.28 12.10 -6.22
C GLN A 150 39.66 11.64 -5.71
N ALA A 151 39.70 10.65 -4.80
CA ALA A 151 40.96 10.12 -4.28
C ALA A 151 41.84 9.50 -5.37
N GLU A 152 41.25 8.75 -6.31
CA GLU A 152 41.95 8.19 -7.46
C GLU A 152 42.50 9.27 -8.40
N SER A 153 41.69 10.29 -8.68
CA SER A 153 42.07 11.41 -9.56
C SER A 153 43.21 12.23 -8.94
N TRP A 154 43.14 12.48 -7.63
CA TRP A 154 44.20 13.10 -6.86
C TRP A 154 45.50 12.28 -6.89
N ASP A 155 45.44 10.98 -6.61
CA ASP A 155 46.62 10.10 -6.65
C ASP A 155 47.25 10.07 -8.06
N LYS A 156 46.42 9.98 -9.10
CA LYS A 156 46.86 10.05 -10.49
C LYS A 156 47.58 11.36 -10.81
N SER A 157 47.04 12.51 -10.35
CA SER A 157 47.68 13.81 -10.52
C SER A 157 49.07 13.85 -9.88
N ARG A 158 49.22 13.28 -8.67
CA ARG A 158 50.50 13.23 -7.95
C ARG A 158 51.51 12.34 -8.66
N ARG A 159 51.09 11.16 -9.13
CA ARG A 159 51.93 10.25 -9.92
C ARG A 159 52.40 10.91 -11.22
N LEU A 160 51.51 11.63 -11.91
CA LEU A 160 51.86 12.39 -13.12
C LEU A 160 52.90 13.47 -12.83
N ARG A 161 52.71 14.28 -11.78
CA ARG A 161 53.70 15.31 -11.38
C ARG A 161 55.06 14.69 -11.08
N ALA A 162 55.11 13.63 -10.27
CA ALA A 162 56.36 12.95 -9.95
C ALA A 162 57.06 12.39 -11.21
N PHE A 163 56.30 11.86 -12.17
CA PHE A 163 56.86 11.41 -13.45
C PHE A 163 57.41 12.56 -14.29
N ILE A 164 56.68 13.68 -14.39
CA ILE A 164 57.13 14.87 -15.13
C ILE A 164 58.41 15.44 -14.51
N ASP A 165 58.46 15.56 -13.18
CA ASP A 165 59.63 16.03 -12.45
C ASP A 165 60.85 15.12 -12.68
N GLU A 166 60.63 13.80 -12.75
CA GLU A 166 61.65 12.81 -13.08
C GLU A 166 62.16 12.94 -14.53
N VAL A 167 61.28 13.21 -15.49
CA VAL A 167 61.64 13.47 -16.89
C VAL A 167 62.48 14.75 -16.99
N GLU A 168 62.04 15.84 -16.37
CA GLU A 168 62.76 17.12 -16.33
C GLU A 168 64.16 16.96 -15.73
N ARG A 169 64.26 16.25 -14.60
CA ARG A 169 65.53 15.96 -13.91
C ARG A 169 66.49 15.16 -14.80
N ARG A 170 66.01 14.15 -15.52
CA ARG A 170 66.84 13.35 -16.45
C ARG A 170 67.27 14.14 -17.67
N ALA A 171 66.42 15.02 -18.19
CA ALA A 171 66.75 15.88 -19.32
C ALA A 171 67.87 16.87 -18.96
N ASN A 172 67.74 17.53 -17.79
CA ASN A 172 68.76 18.40 -17.23
C ASN A 172 70.10 17.67 -17.03
N ALA A 173 70.09 16.44 -16.49
CA ALA A 173 71.30 15.64 -16.30
C ALA A 173 72.00 15.27 -17.62
N LYS A 174 71.26 15.21 -18.74
CA LYS A 174 71.79 14.94 -20.08
C LYS A 174 72.13 16.21 -20.87
N GLY A 175 71.98 17.40 -20.28
CA GLY A 175 72.19 18.68 -20.96
C GLY A 175 71.15 19.01 -22.03
N VAL A 176 69.98 18.35 -22.00
CA VAL A 176 68.86 18.65 -22.91
C VAL A 176 68.13 19.89 -22.39
N SER A 177 67.93 20.90 -23.24
CA SER A 177 67.21 22.11 -22.85
C SER A 177 65.76 21.81 -22.48
N VAL A 178 65.37 22.21 -21.27
CA VAL A 178 63.98 22.25 -20.76
C VAL A 178 63.46 23.68 -20.61
N ALA A 179 64.11 24.64 -21.29
CA ALA A 179 63.59 26.00 -21.37
C ALA A 179 62.20 26.00 -22.06
N ALA A 180 61.37 27.00 -21.73
CA ALA A 180 59.98 27.03 -22.17
C ALA A 180 59.79 27.11 -23.70
N ASP A 181 60.84 27.52 -24.42
CA ASP A 181 60.94 27.57 -25.89
C ASP A 181 61.40 26.25 -26.53
N SER A 182 61.80 25.26 -25.74
CA SER A 182 62.15 23.93 -26.22
C SER A 182 60.92 23.03 -26.34
N GLU A 183 60.95 22.07 -27.28
CA GLU A 183 59.87 21.09 -27.48
C GLU A 183 59.57 20.30 -26.20
N LEU A 184 60.63 19.93 -25.46
CA LEU A 184 60.49 19.22 -24.18
C LEU A 184 59.94 20.13 -23.08
N GLY A 185 60.36 21.40 -23.01
CA GLY A 185 59.82 22.37 -22.05
C GLY A 185 58.34 22.66 -22.28
N ALA A 186 57.91 22.81 -23.54
CA ALA A 186 56.51 22.95 -23.91
C ALA A 186 55.69 21.70 -23.53
N TRP A 187 56.23 20.50 -23.76
CA TRP A 187 55.59 19.25 -23.33
C TRP A 187 55.47 19.15 -21.80
N ILE A 188 56.53 19.49 -21.05
CA ILE A 188 56.51 19.52 -19.57
C ILE A 188 55.43 20.49 -19.06
N ALA A 189 55.35 21.70 -19.63
CA ALA A 189 54.35 22.69 -19.26
C ALA A 189 52.92 22.18 -19.51
N TRP A 190 52.68 21.62 -20.70
CA TRP A 190 51.40 20.99 -21.03
C TRP A 190 51.04 19.82 -20.10
N ALA A 191 52.02 18.96 -19.79
CA ALA A 191 51.82 17.79 -18.94
C ALA A 191 51.50 18.19 -17.49
N ARG A 192 52.16 19.23 -16.96
CA ARG A 192 51.82 19.82 -15.65
C ARG A 192 50.40 20.38 -15.64
N GLN A 193 50.01 21.13 -16.67
CA GLN A 193 48.65 21.63 -16.81
C GLN A 193 47.59 20.50 -16.93
N HIS A 194 47.96 19.36 -17.53
CA HIS A 194 47.09 18.19 -17.56
C HIS A 194 46.94 17.54 -16.18
N ALA A 195 48.04 17.38 -15.43
CA ALA A 195 47.98 16.89 -14.05
C ALA A 195 47.12 17.80 -13.16
N ASP A 196 47.13 19.10 -13.40
CA ASP A 196 46.36 20.08 -12.65
C ASP A 196 44.86 20.01 -12.93
N ARG A 197 44.49 19.70 -14.17
CA ARG A 197 43.09 19.43 -14.55
C ARG A 197 42.53 18.15 -13.92
N LEU A 198 43.39 17.20 -13.55
CA LEU A 198 43.00 15.94 -12.89
C LEU A 198 42.99 16.05 -11.37
N ASP A 199 43.55 17.12 -10.80
CA ASP A 199 43.66 17.28 -9.36
C ASP A 199 42.37 17.90 -8.80
N PRO A 200 41.54 17.13 -8.09
CA PRO A 200 40.28 17.62 -7.53
C PRO A 200 40.51 18.68 -6.44
N LEU A 201 41.73 18.88 -5.96
CA LEU A 201 42.07 19.92 -4.98
C LEU A 201 42.61 21.21 -5.61
N ARG A 202 42.82 21.25 -6.94
CA ARG A 202 43.29 22.46 -7.66
C ARG A 202 42.22 23.13 -8.50
N ALA A 203 41.24 22.37 -8.99
CA ALA A 203 40.01 22.98 -9.43
C ALA A 203 39.24 23.42 -8.18
N ASP A 204 38.63 24.60 -8.20
CA ASP A 204 37.47 24.94 -7.36
C ASP A 204 36.26 24.05 -7.76
N ALA A 205 36.50 22.79 -8.14
CA ALA A 205 35.48 21.80 -8.42
C ALA A 205 34.93 21.44 -7.06
N ASP A 206 33.87 22.17 -6.70
CA ASP A 206 33.01 22.00 -5.55
C ASP A 206 33.51 20.88 -4.64
N ILE A 207 34.24 21.26 -3.59
CA ILE A 207 34.08 20.56 -2.32
C ILE A 207 32.61 20.80 -1.96
N ASP A 208 31.70 20.12 -2.66
CA ASP A 208 30.28 20.11 -2.35
C ASP A 208 30.27 19.34 -1.05
N GLU A 209 30.37 20.08 0.06
CA GLU A 209 29.98 19.56 1.35
C GLU A 209 28.68 18.82 1.10
N PRO A 210 28.60 17.52 1.40
CA PRO A 210 27.38 16.77 1.14
C PRO A 210 26.29 17.49 1.91
N ARG A 211 25.47 18.26 1.18
CA ARG A 211 24.45 19.14 1.74
C ARG A 211 23.61 18.24 2.61
N THR A 212 23.85 18.34 3.91
CA THR A 212 23.12 17.57 4.89
C THR A 212 21.77 18.27 4.89
N GLN A 213 20.87 17.82 4.02
CA GLN A 213 19.45 18.11 4.13
C GLN A 213 19.01 17.48 5.44
N THR A 214 19.28 18.22 6.50
CA THR A 214 18.67 18.01 7.80
C THR A 214 17.21 18.31 7.54
N ALA A 215 16.44 17.26 7.28
CA ALA A 215 15.00 17.31 7.28
C ALA A 215 14.59 17.84 8.65
N ALA A 216 14.38 19.15 8.73
CA ALA A 216 13.72 19.80 9.84
C ALA A 216 12.29 19.26 9.84
N VAL A 217 12.09 18.15 10.55
CA VAL A 217 10.81 17.78 11.10
C VAL A 217 10.50 18.87 12.13
N GLY A 218 9.86 19.94 11.66
CA GLY A 218 9.30 21.00 12.47
C GLY A 218 8.21 20.43 13.36
N GLY A 219 8.62 19.93 14.52
CA GLY A 219 7.76 19.75 15.67
C GLY A 219 7.54 21.10 16.34
N GLU A 220 6.58 21.88 15.83
CA GLU A 220 6.03 23.02 16.56
C GLU A 220 4.51 23.03 16.42
N THR A 221 3.84 22.57 17.48
CA THR A 221 2.59 23.15 17.96
C THR A 221 2.41 22.74 19.42
N SER A 222 3.25 23.32 20.28
CA SER A 222 2.86 23.62 21.65
C SER A 222 2.51 25.10 21.69
N MET A 223 1.22 25.42 21.74
CA MET A 223 0.77 26.67 22.36
C MET A 223 -0.19 26.32 23.48
N SER A 224 0.28 26.63 24.68
CA SER A 224 -0.44 26.65 25.93
C SER A 224 -1.09 28.02 26.11
N SER A 225 -2.25 28.02 26.77
CA SER A 225 -2.80 29.09 27.62
C SER A 225 -3.36 30.38 26.98
N SER A 226 -4.68 30.53 27.04
CA SER A 226 -5.37 31.47 27.95
C SER A 226 -6.82 31.06 28.17
#